data_AF-A0A3C0ZW18-F1
#
_entry.id   AF-A0A3C0ZW18-F1
#
_cell.length_a   1.000
_cell.length_b   1.000
_cell.length_c   1.000
_cell.angle_alpha   90.00
_cell.angle_beta   90.00
_cell.angle_gamma   90.00
#
_symmetry.space_group_name_H-M   'P 1'
#
loop_
_entity.id
_entity.type
_entity.pdbx_description
1 polymer ?
#
loop_
_entity_poly.entity_id
_entity_poly.type
_entity_poly.pdbx_seq_one_letter_code
_entity_poly.pdbx_strand_id
1 'polypeptide(L)'
;MQTGLKNERAGEGWQRAKKMLVYFLGYTVLFCAAAAAVFVWFWLRKRRFIWQTDGVNQHYYGLLYFSKWGKEVLRQFRETGVLRVPTFSLRMGYGEDLYTTLAYYVIGDPFSLPAVFVPEKYLMHFHDLMLMARFYLAGISFSAYAFYMGRKNRLAVLTGAFIYIFNGFTLSGMRHHYFLNPFIIFPLLLIGCEQYFRKKRPGLFLVMVFVAAVSNFYFFYMMVIMTVLYAVWRSVRRNGVRQFGR
;
A
#
# COMPACT_ATOMS: atom_id res chain seq x y z
N MET A 1 16.55 10.49 -42.01
CA MET A 1 15.18 9.99 -41.72
C MET A 1 15.07 9.33 -40.34
N GLN A 2 15.97 8.43 -39.94
CA GLN A 2 15.94 7.77 -38.60
C GLN A 2 16.15 8.75 -37.42
N THR A 3 16.89 9.84 -37.60
CA THR A 3 17.14 10.88 -36.58
C THR A 3 15.89 11.72 -36.27
N GLY A 4 15.03 11.99 -37.25
CA GLY A 4 13.78 12.75 -37.06
C GLY A 4 12.74 11.98 -36.23
N LEU A 5 12.53 10.69 -36.56
CA LEU A 5 11.62 9.81 -35.82
C LEU A 5 12.04 9.58 -34.36
N LYS A 6 13.34 9.63 -34.06
CA LYS A 6 13.86 9.49 -32.70
C LYS A 6 13.58 10.75 -31.87
N ASN A 7 13.71 11.94 -32.47
CA ASN A 7 13.39 13.22 -31.84
C ASN A 7 11.88 13.40 -31.61
N GLU A 8 11.03 12.95 -32.54
CA GLU A 8 9.57 12.99 -32.37
C GLU A 8 9.10 12.08 -31.23
N ARG A 9 9.59 10.82 -31.17
CA ARG A 9 9.28 9.89 -30.06
C ARG A 9 9.78 10.40 -28.71
N ALA A 10 10.93 11.06 -28.68
CA ALA A 10 11.46 11.70 -27.48
C ALA A 10 10.57 12.88 -27.04
N GLY A 11 10.11 13.70 -27.98
CA GLY A 11 9.17 14.79 -27.74
C GLY A 11 7.82 14.31 -27.19
N GLU A 12 7.24 13.26 -27.76
CA GLU A 12 6.00 12.65 -27.27
C GLU A 12 6.15 12.08 -25.85
N GLY A 13 7.28 11.41 -25.57
CA GLY A 13 7.61 10.89 -24.26
C GLY A 13 7.69 11.99 -23.21
N TRP A 14 8.37 13.09 -23.53
CA TRP A 14 8.49 14.26 -22.65
C TRP A 14 7.14 14.93 -22.37
N GLN A 15 6.32 15.13 -23.41
CA GLN A 15 4.98 15.70 -23.25
C GLN A 15 4.08 14.82 -22.38
N ARG A 16 4.18 13.49 -22.53
CA ARG A 16 3.46 12.55 -21.68
C ARG A 16 3.95 12.61 -20.23
N ALA A 17 5.25 12.65 -20.00
CA ALA A 17 5.84 12.77 -18.67
C ALA A 17 5.39 14.06 -17.97
N LYS A 18 5.44 15.21 -18.67
CA LYS A 18 4.95 16.49 -18.18
C LYS A 18 3.48 16.43 -17.77
N LYS A 19 2.64 15.82 -18.61
CA LYS A 19 1.20 15.65 -18.33
C LYS A 19 0.93 14.76 -17.11
N MET A 20 1.75 13.72 -16.89
CA MET A 20 1.66 12.86 -15.70
C MET A 20 2.16 13.59 -14.46
N LEU A 21 3.24 14.37 -14.56
CA LEU A 21 3.73 15.19 -13.46
C LEU A 21 2.67 16.18 -12.98
N VAL A 22 2.04 16.91 -13.91
CA VAL A 22 0.93 17.82 -13.58
C VAL A 22 -0.22 17.09 -12.89
N TYR A 23 -0.56 15.88 -13.34
CA TYR A 23 -1.58 15.06 -12.69
C TYR A 23 -1.20 14.71 -11.25
N PHE A 24 0.02 14.21 -11.02
CA PHE A 24 0.44 13.80 -9.69
C PHE A 24 0.59 15.00 -8.74
N LEU A 25 1.08 16.15 -9.22
CA LEU A 25 1.09 17.38 -8.43
C LEU A 25 -0.32 17.82 -8.04
N GLY A 26 -1.26 17.82 -8.99
CA GLY A 26 -2.66 18.12 -8.71
C GLY A 26 -3.29 17.12 -7.74
N TYR A 27 -2.98 15.83 -7.89
CA TYR A 27 -3.38 14.78 -6.95
C TYR A 27 -2.84 15.05 -5.55
N THR A 28 -1.55 15.38 -5.39
CA THR A 28 -0.95 15.67 -4.09
C THR A 28 -1.58 16.88 -3.43
N VAL A 29 -1.75 17.99 -4.16
CA VAL A 29 -2.38 19.21 -3.61
C VAL A 29 -3.81 18.93 -3.15
N LEU A 30 -4.60 18.27 -4.00
CA LEU A 30 -5.98 17.94 -3.67
C LEU A 30 -6.05 16.91 -2.53
N PHE A 31 -5.10 15.98 -2.45
CA PHE A 31 -5.01 15.00 -1.37
C PHE A 31 -4.75 15.70 -0.05
N CYS A 32 -3.79 16.63 -0.01
CA CYS A 32 -3.52 17.43 1.18
C CYS A 32 -4.74 18.25 1.60
N ALA A 33 -5.45 18.87 0.66
CA ALA A 33 -6.67 19.64 0.95
C ALA A 33 -7.81 18.75 1.48
N ALA A 34 -8.06 17.61 0.85
CA ALA A 34 -9.10 16.67 1.26
C ALA A 34 -8.78 15.98 2.59
N ALA A 35 -7.54 15.53 2.76
CA ALA A 35 -7.05 14.98 4.02
C ALA A 35 -7.18 16.04 5.13
N ALA A 36 -6.80 17.29 4.85
CA ALA A 36 -7.01 18.37 5.82
C ALA A 36 -8.49 18.51 6.16
N ALA A 37 -9.40 18.60 5.19
CA ALA A 37 -10.83 18.75 5.44
C ALA A 37 -11.45 17.58 6.23
N VAL A 38 -11.09 16.34 5.88
CA VAL A 38 -11.62 15.13 6.53
C VAL A 38 -11.07 14.96 7.95
N PHE A 39 -9.77 15.22 8.12
CA PHE A 39 -9.06 14.97 9.37
C PHE A 39 -8.93 16.21 10.27
N VAL A 40 -9.42 17.39 9.84
CA VAL A 40 -9.37 18.64 10.62
C VAL A 40 -9.94 18.47 12.01
N TRP A 41 -11.05 17.73 12.13
CA TRP A 41 -11.73 17.51 13.39
C TRP A 41 -10.90 16.72 14.39
N PHE A 42 -10.04 15.81 13.93
CA PHE A 42 -9.11 15.09 14.80
C PHE A 42 -8.09 16.04 15.41
N TRP A 43 -7.50 16.93 14.60
CA TRP A 43 -6.53 17.91 15.08
C TRP A 43 -7.17 18.93 16.02
N LEU A 44 -8.33 19.48 15.67
CA LEU A 44 -9.05 20.45 16.51
C LEU A 44 -9.44 19.87 17.86
N ARG A 45 -9.85 18.60 17.91
CA ARG A 45 -10.24 17.91 19.15
C ARG A 45 -9.04 17.31 19.90
N LYS A 46 -7.81 17.54 19.45
CA LYS A 46 -6.58 16.90 19.96
C LYS A 46 -6.70 15.37 20.06
N ARG A 47 -7.47 14.77 19.16
CA ARG A 47 -7.65 13.32 19.03
C ARG A 47 -6.62 12.77 18.05
N ARG A 48 -6.11 11.57 18.34
CA ARG A 48 -5.20 10.83 17.45
C ARG A 48 -6.01 9.98 16.47
N PHE A 49 -5.41 9.61 15.34
CA PHE A 49 -6.08 8.75 14.36
C PHE A 49 -6.29 7.34 14.88
N ILE A 50 -5.47 6.92 15.84
CA ILE A 50 -5.62 5.61 16.44
C ILE A 50 -6.90 5.48 17.25
N TRP A 51 -7.60 4.36 17.04
CA TRP A 51 -8.81 4.04 17.77
C TRP A 51 -8.47 3.64 19.21
N GLN A 52 -8.99 4.40 20.17
CA GLN A 52 -8.57 4.32 21.58
C GLN A 52 -8.97 3.01 22.29
N THR A 53 -10.04 2.35 21.86
CA THR A 53 -10.53 1.13 22.52
C THR A 53 -9.72 -0.09 22.08
N ASP A 54 -9.69 -0.37 20.77
CA ASP A 54 -9.09 -1.60 20.24
C ASP A 54 -7.79 -1.34 19.48
N GLY A 55 -7.74 -0.24 18.71
CA GLY A 55 -6.59 0.07 17.86
C GLY A 55 -5.29 0.29 18.64
N VAL A 56 -5.36 0.90 19.83
CA VAL A 56 -4.19 1.07 20.70
C VAL A 56 -3.65 -0.29 21.15
N ASN A 57 -4.54 -1.14 21.64
CA ASN A 57 -4.17 -2.44 22.21
C ASN A 57 -3.61 -3.39 21.16
N GLN A 58 -4.26 -3.45 20.00
CA GLN A 58 -3.86 -4.37 18.92
C GLN A 58 -2.68 -3.83 18.10
N HIS A 59 -2.70 -2.55 17.73
CA HIS A 59 -1.84 -2.05 16.66
C HIS A 59 -0.70 -1.16 17.18
N TYR A 60 -0.93 -0.30 18.18
CA TYR A 60 0.13 0.56 18.71
C TYR A 60 1.08 -0.19 19.62
N TYR A 61 0.58 -1.01 20.54
CA TYR A 61 1.47 -1.81 21.39
C TYR A 61 2.24 -2.85 20.58
N GLY A 62 1.64 -3.45 19.55
CA GLY A 62 2.36 -4.30 18.59
C GLY A 62 3.49 -3.54 17.87
N LEU A 63 3.22 -2.34 17.39
CA LEU A 63 4.22 -1.47 16.75
C LEU A 63 5.34 -1.04 17.72
N LEU A 64 5.00 -0.69 18.96
CA LEU A 64 5.95 -0.33 20.01
C LEU A 64 6.84 -1.50 20.38
N TYR A 65 6.24 -2.67 20.56
CA TYR A 65 6.98 -3.89 20.83
C TYR A 65 7.95 -4.19 19.69
N PHE A 66 7.47 -4.17 18.44
CA PHE A 66 8.31 -4.40 17.26
C PHE A 66 9.44 -3.39 17.12
N SER A 67 9.18 -2.10 17.39
CA SER A 67 10.21 -1.07 17.43
C SER A 67 11.30 -1.40 18.46
N LYS A 68 10.92 -1.78 19.69
CA LYS A 68 11.86 -2.15 20.76
C LYS A 68 12.65 -3.42 20.41
N TRP A 69 11.94 -4.46 19.99
CA TRP A 69 12.53 -5.74 19.60
C TRP A 69 13.52 -5.58 18.45
N GLY A 70 13.15 -4.83 17.40
CA GLY A 70 14.05 -4.58 16.27
C GLY A 70 15.29 -3.76 16.68
N LYS A 71 15.14 -2.75 17.54
CA LYS A 71 16.27 -1.98 18.08
C LYS A 71 17.23 -2.85 18.88
N GLU A 72 16.68 -3.76 19.67
CA GLU A 72 17.48 -4.69 20.47
C GLU A 72 18.25 -5.66 19.57
N VAL A 73 17.62 -6.22 18.54
CA VAL A 73 18.30 -7.06 17.54
C VAL A 73 19.43 -6.30 16.86
N LEU A 74 19.19 -5.05 16.43
CA LEU A 74 20.22 -4.21 15.80
C LEU A 74 21.35 -3.85 16.76
N ARG A 75 21.04 -3.56 18.03
CA ARG A 75 22.00 -3.26 19.08
C ARG A 75 22.90 -4.46 19.35
N GLN A 76 22.32 -5.64 19.55
CA GLN A 76 23.06 -6.89 19.75
C GLN A 76 23.93 -7.25 18.55
N PHE A 77 23.41 -7.09 17.34
CA PHE A 77 24.19 -7.32 16.13
C PHE A 77 25.39 -6.37 16.04
N ARG A 78 25.20 -5.09 16.38
CA ARG A 78 26.29 -4.10 16.42
C ARG A 78 27.33 -4.42 17.50
N GLU A 79 26.91 -4.85 18.68
CA GLU A 79 27.78 -5.11 19.82
C GLU A 79 28.56 -6.43 19.69
N THR A 80 27.91 -7.48 19.18
CA THR A 80 28.46 -8.85 19.18
C THR A 80 28.89 -9.35 17.81
N GLY A 81 28.48 -8.69 16.73
CA GLY A 81 28.67 -9.15 15.35
C GLY A 81 27.81 -10.35 14.95
N VAL A 82 27.03 -10.92 15.89
CA VAL A 82 26.19 -12.09 15.65
C VAL A 82 24.73 -11.67 15.60
N LEU A 83 24.04 -12.03 14.52
CA LEU A 83 22.61 -11.77 14.40
C LEU A 83 21.83 -12.77 15.25
N ARG A 84 21.33 -12.33 16.40
CA ARG A 84 20.43 -13.09 17.27
C ARG A 84 19.05 -12.46 17.20
N VAL A 85 18.07 -13.23 16.76
CA VAL A 85 16.70 -12.76 16.62
C VAL A 85 15.82 -13.56 17.58
N PRO A 86 15.42 -13.00 18.73
CA PRO A 86 14.54 -13.68 19.66
C PRO A 86 13.22 -14.02 19.00
N THR A 87 12.80 -15.29 19.06
CA THR A 87 11.56 -15.78 18.48
C THR A 87 10.47 -16.02 19.53
N PHE A 88 10.81 -16.05 20.82
CA PHE A 88 9.86 -16.29 21.91
C PHE A 88 9.92 -15.19 22.97
N SER A 89 8.79 -14.83 23.57
CA SER A 89 8.73 -13.85 24.66
C SER A 89 7.76 -14.25 25.76
N LEU A 90 8.27 -14.38 26.99
CA LEU A 90 7.47 -14.52 28.22
C LEU A 90 6.72 -13.24 28.61
N ARG A 91 7.02 -12.11 27.95
CA ARG A 91 6.42 -10.81 28.26
C ARG A 91 5.11 -10.54 27.51
N MET A 92 4.72 -11.42 26.59
CA MET A 92 3.44 -11.36 25.90
C MET A 92 2.59 -12.57 26.31
N GLY A 93 1.37 -12.32 26.81
CA GLY A 93 0.33 -13.35 26.95
C GLY A 93 0.73 -14.63 27.71
N TYR A 94 1.64 -14.56 28.69
CA TYR A 94 2.23 -15.70 29.42
C TYR A 94 3.29 -16.54 28.68
N GLY A 95 3.73 -16.13 27.50
CA GLY A 95 4.73 -16.85 26.70
C GLY A 95 4.24 -17.14 25.31
N GLU A 96 4.67 -16.34 24.34
CA GLU A 96 4.24 -16.48 22.95
C GLU A 96 5.42 -16.49 21.97
N ASP A 97 5.19 -17.14 20.82
CA ASP A 97 6.04 -17.00 19.65
C ASP A 97 5.79 -15.63 19.00
N LEU A 98 6.88 -14.88 18.86
CA LEU A 98 6.89 -13.51 18.37
C LEU A 98 6.42 -13.40 16.93
N TYR A 99 6.81 -14.34 16.09
CA TYR A 99 6.51 -14.28 14.67
C TYR A 99 5.04 -14.55 14.41
N THR A 100 4.48 -15.60 15.01
CA THR A 100 3.06 -15.93 14.80
C THR A 100 2.16 -14.85 15.37
N THR A 101 2.45 -14.33 16.56
CA THR A 101 1.65 -13.27 17.18
C THR A 101 1.75 -11.96 16.41
N LEU A 102 2.97 -11.49 16.08
CA LEU A 102 3.14 -10.18 15.45
C LEU A 102 2.98 -10.17 13.93
N ALA A 103 2.97 -11.32 13.24
CA ALA A 103 2.77 -11.39 11.78
C ALA A 103 1.43 -10.82 11.32
N TYR A 104 0.39 -10.91 12.15
CA TYR A 104 -0.89 -10.27 11.83
C TYR A 104 -0.86 -8.75 12.08
N TYR A 105 -0.15 -8.31 13.12
CA TYR A 105 -0.23 -6.95 13.63
C TYR A 105 0.88 -6.01 13.19
N VAL A 106 2.03 -6.47 12.71
CA VAL A 106 3.14 -5.54 12.40
C VAL A 106 4.27 -6.16 11.58
N ILE A 107 4.65 -7.41 11.85
CA ILE A 107 5.79 -8.06 11.21
C ILE A 107 5.44 -8.37 9.76
N GLY A 108 6.34 -7.98 8.86
CA GLY A 108 6.19 -8.21 7.43
C GLY A 108 5.57 -7.03 6.67
N ASP A 109 4.85 -6.12 7.34
CA ASP A 109 4.35 -4.91 6.69
C ASP A 109 5.50 -3.94 6.35
N PRO A 110 5.74 -3.63 5.05
CA PRO A 110 6.79 -2.71 4.62
C PRO A 110 6.70 -1.33 5.26
N PHE A 111 5.48 -0.87 5.57
CA PHE A 111 5.24 0.43 6.19
C PHE A 111 5.66 0.47 7.66
N SER A 112 5.66 -0.68 8.34
CA SER A 112 6.00 -0.78 9.75
C SER A 112 7.50 -0.98 9.98
N LEU A 113 8.25 -1.51 9.00
CA LEU A 113 9.70 -1.72 9.10
C LEU A 113 10.49 -0.48 9.58
N PRO A 114 10.22 0.75 9.11
CA PRO A 114 10.95 1.92 9.56
C PRO A 114 10.76 2.24 11.06
N ALA A 115 9.74 1.70 11.73
CA ALA A 115 9.49 1.90 13.16
C ALA A 115 10.68 1.50 14.04
N VAL A 116 11.53 0.58 13.58
CA VAL A 116 12.77 0.18 14.26
C VAL A 116 13.73 1.36 14.43
N PHE A 117 13.72 2.34 13.51
CA PHE A 117 14.60 3.50 13.57
C PHE A 117 13.97 4.71 14.28
N VAL A 118 12.69 4.63 14.64
CA VAL A 118 11.94 5.76 15.22
C VAL A 118 12.03 5.73 16.75
N PRO A 119 12.46 6.82 17.41
CA PRO A 119 12.40 6.92 18.87
C PRO A 119 10.97 6.74 19.40
N GLU A 120 10.81 6.07 20.55
CA GLU A 120 9.48 5.71 21.08
C GLU A 120 8.57 6.92 21.30
N LYS A 121 9.15 8.06 21.72
CA LYS A 121 8.44 9.33 21.89
C LYS A 121 7.74 9.83 20.61
N TYR A 122 8.24 9.44 19.44
CA TYR A 122 7.68 9.83 18.14
C TYR A 122 6.91 8.72 17.45
N LEU A 123 6.78 7.54 18.07
CA LEU A 123 6.19 6.38 17.42
C LEU A 123 4.70 6.57 17.09
N MET A 124 3.97 7.30 17.93
CA MET A 124 2.58 7.68 17.66
C MET A 124 2.49 8.62 16.43
N HIS A 125 3.41 9.57 16.30
CA HIS A 125 3.46 10.44 15.11
C HIS A 125 3.84 9.67 13.85
N PHE A 126 4.75 8.71 13.99
CA PHE A 126 5.11 7.80 12.91
C PHE A 126 3.90 6.96 12.47
N HIS A 127 3.12 6.44 13.42
CA HIS A 127 1.87 5.72 13.13
C HIS A 127 0.89 6.57 12.32
N ASP A 128 0.63 7.81 12.75
CA ASP A 128 -0.24 8.76 12.04
C ASP A 128 0.29 9.04 10.61
N LEU A 129 1.60 9.22 10.45
CA LEU A 129 2.25 9.41 9.13
C LEU A 129 2.09 8.17 8.24
N MET A 130 2.27 6.99 8.82
CA MET A 130 2.16 5.70 8.15
C MET A 130 0.73 5.48 7.63
N LEU A 131 -0.28 5.88 8.40
CA LEU A 131 -1.67 5.87 7.97
C LEU A 131 -1.89 6.79 6.77
N MET A 132 -1.43 8.04 6.84
CA MET A 132 -1.58 9.01 5.74
C MET A 132 -0.85 8.56 4.46
N ALA A 133 0.34 7.97 4.62
CA ALA A 133 1.09 7.39 3.51
C ALA A 133 0.29 6.28 2.80
N ARG A 134 -0.45 5.44 3.55
CA ARG A 134 -1.28 4.39 2.95
C ARG A 134 -2.44 4.96 2.15
N PHE A 135 -3.17 5.95 2.68
CA PHE A 135 -4.22 6.64 1.92
C PHE A 135 -3.67 7.26 0.62
N TYR A 136 -2.53 7.94 0.72
CA TYR A 136 -1.89 8.58 -0.42
C TYR A 136 -1.47 7.57 -1.50
N LEU A 137 -0.83 6.48 -1.11
CA LEU A 137 -0.38 5.44 -2.03
C LEU A 137 -1.54 4.62 -2.61
N ALA A 138 -2.63 4.42 -1.85
CA ALA A 138 -3.82 3.71 -2.34
C ALA A 138 -4.43 4.43 -3.55
N GLY A 139 -4.53 5.76 -3.50
CA GLY A 139 -5.04 6.55 -4.63
C GLY A 139 -4.07 6.57 -5.81
N ILE A 140 -2.75 6.61 -5.56
CA ILE A 140 -1.74 6.44 -6.62
C ILE A 140 -1.86 5.08 -7.31
N SER A 141 -1.97 4.00 -6.53
CA SER A 141 -2.14 2.64 -7.05
C SER A 141 -3.41 2.51 -7.90
N PHE A 142 -4.53 3.08 -7.44
CA PHE A 142 -5.76 3.14 -8.21
C PHE A 142 -5.57 3.90 -9.53
N SER A 143 -4.98 5.10 -9.48
CA SER A 143 -4.74 5.92 -10.67
C SER A 143 -3.81 5.22 -11.66
N ALA A 144 -2.76 4.57 -11.17
CA ALA A 144 -1.86 3.75 -11.99
C ALA A 144 -2.62 2.64 -12.72
N TYR A 145 -3.51 1.94 -12.02
CA TYR A 145 -4.35 0.91 -12.62
C TYR A 145 -5.31 1.49 -13.67
N ALA A 146 -5.98 2.60 -13.38
CA ALA A 146 -6.90 3.26 -14.30
C ALA A 146 -6.20 3.72 -15.59
N PHE A 147 -5.03 4.35 -15.47
CA PHE A 147 -4.22 4.74 -16.63
C PHE A 147 -3.71 3.52 -17.40
N TYR A 148 -3.31 2.46 -16.70
CA TYR A 148 -2.89 1.21 -17.34
C TYR A 148 -4.04 0.56 -18.14
N MET A 149 -5.27 0.70 -17.67
CA MET A 149 -6.49 0.28 -18.39
C MET A 149 -6.90 1.23 -19.54
N GLY A 150 -6.12 2.27 -19.82
CA GLY A 150 -6.31 3.15 -20.97
C GLY A 150 -7.25 4.32 -20.73
N ARG A 151 -7.58 4.65 -19.47
CA ARG A 151 -8.40 5.84 -19.16
C ARG A 151 -7.61 7.10 -19.49
N LYS A 152 -8.12 7.90 -20.44
CA LYS A 152 -7.45 9.13 -20.92
C LYS A 152 -7.87 10.38 -20.16
N ASN A 153 -9.11 10.41 -19.65
CA ASN A 153 -9.64 11.56 -18.91
C ASN A 153 -9.04 11.58 -17.48
N ARG A 154 -8.12 12.52 -17.26
CA ARG A 154 -7.42 12.67 -15.98
C ARG A 154 -8.33 13.10 -14.84
N LEU A 155 -9.31 13.96 -15.11
CA LEU A 155 -10.27 14.40 -14.10
C LEU A 155 -11.11 13.21 -13.63
N ALA A 156 -11.59 12.38 -14.56
CA ALA A 156 -12.32 11.17 -14.20
C ALA A 156 -11.48 10.18 -13.36
N VAL A 157 -10.20 10.02 -13.70
CA VAL A 157 -9.27 9.19 -12.90
C VAL A 157 -9.03 9.80 -11.52
N LEU A 158 -8.87 11.13 -11.44
CA LEU A 158 -8.72 11.86 -10.18
C LEU A 158 -9.96 11.66 -9.30
N THR A 159 -11.16 11.94 -9.81
CA THR A 159 -12.41 11.74 -9.07
C THR A 159 -12.55 10.30 -8.59
N GLY A 160 -12.26 9.32 -9.45
CA GLY A 160 -12.27 7.90 -9.07
C GLY A 160 -11.28 7.56 -7.95
N ALA A 161 -10.07 8.11 -7.99
CA ALA A 161 -9.07 7.91 -6.94
C ALA A 161 -9.54 8.46 -5.58
N PHE A 162 -10.18 9.64 -5.57
CA PHE A 162 -10.68 10.24 -4.34
C PHE A 162 -11.89 9.48 -3.77
N ILE A 163 -12.80 9.02 -4.63
CA ILE A 163 -13.88 8.11 -4.21
C ILE A 163 -13.28 6.82 -3.63
N TYR A 164 -12.24 6.27 -4.27
CA TYR A 164 -11.58 5.05 -3.83
C TYR A 164 -10.89 5.19 -2.46
N ILE A 165 -10.28 6.33 -2.13
CA ILE A 165 -9.57 6.51 -0.86
C ILE A 165 -10.42 7.15 0.25
N PHE A 166 -11.47 7.91 -0.06
CA PHE A 166 -12.33 8.57 0.93
C PHE A 166 -13.73 7.94 1.04
N ASN A 167 -13.90 6.68 0.64
CA ASN A 167 -15.16 5.97 0.90
C ASN A 167 -15.29 5.54 2.37
N GLY A 168 -16.51 5.18 2.77
CA GLY A 168 -16.83 4.79 4.15
C GLY A 168 -16.06 3.58 4.67
N PHE A 169 -15.71 2.62 3.80
CA PHE A 169 -14.89 1.47 4.21
C PHE A 169 -13.45 1.90 4.52
N THR A 170 -12.82 2.66 3.64
CA THR A 170 -11.43 3.13 3.83
C THR A 170 -11.32 4.03 5.05
N LEU A 171 -12.32 4.91 5.27
CA LEU A 171 -12.41 5.72 6.48
C LEU A 171 -12.62 4.85 7.73
N SER A 172 -13.49 3.84 7.69
CA SER A 172 -13.65 2.94 8.84
C SER A 172 -12.39 2.10 9.10
N GLY A 173 -11.70 1.70 8.04
CA GLY A 173 -10.44 0.97 8.07
C GLY A 173 -9.28 1.75 8.72
N MET A 174 -9.41 3.07 8.91
CA MET A 174 -8.41 3.85 9.68
C MET A 174 -8.26 3.35 11.12
N ARG A 175 -9.30 2.71 11.68
CA ARG A 175 -9.26 2.10 13.02
C ARG A 175 -8.26 0.94 13.12
N HIS A 176 -8.00 0.28 11.99
CA HIS A 176 -7.07 -0.84 11.84
C HIS A 176 -6.24 -0.62 10.58
N HIS A 177 -5.23 0.24 10.65
CA HIS A 177 -4.52 0.78 9.48
C HIS A 177 -3.96 -0.24 8.48
N TYR A 178 -3.68 -1.48 8.91
CA TYR A 178 -3.30 -2.59 8.04
C TYR A 178 -4.35 -2.96 7.00
N PHE A 179 -5.62 -2.65 7.25
CA PHE A 179 -6.74 -2.90 6.34
C PHE A 179 -6.65 -2.05 5.07
N LEU A 180 -5.75 -1.06 5.05
CA LEU A 180 -5.46 -0.24 3.88
C LEU A 180 -4.39 -0.86 2.98
N ASN A 181 -3.64 -1.88 3.43
CA ASN A 181 -2.62 -2.55 2.60
C ASN A 181 -3.24 -3.14 1.31
N PRO A 182 -4.40 -3.83 1.34
CA PRO A 182 -5.09 -4.27 0.13
C PRO A 182 -5.42 -3.13 -0.83
N PHE A 183 -5.76 -1.94 -0.33
CA PHE A 183 -6.12 -0.81 -1.20
C PHE A 183 -4.95 -0.33 -2.06
N ILE A 184 -3.72 -0.58 -1.61
CA ILE A 184 -2.48 -0.26 -2.33
C ILE A 184 -2.07 -1.42 -3.22
N ILE A 185 -2.03 -2.63 -2.66
CA ILE A 185 -1.44 -3.81 -3.32
C ILE A 185 -2.38 -4.36 -4.40
N PHE A 186 -3.69 -4.38 -4.16
CA PHE A 186 -4.64 -5.01 -5.08
C PHE A 186 -4.69 -4.33 -6.46
N PRO A 187 -4.78 -2.99 -6.60
CA PRO A 187 -4.71 -2.36 -7.93
C PRO A 187 -3.41 -2.69 -8.68
N LEU A 188 -2.28 -2.80 -7.97
CA LEU A 188 -0.99 -3.15 -8.56
C LEU A 188 -0.92 -4.63 -8.99
N LEU A 189 -1.54 -5.54 -8.22
CA LEU A 189 -1.74 -6.93 -8.64
C LEU A 189 -2.56 -7.01 -9.93
N LEU A 190 -3.62 -6.21 -10.06
CA LEU A 190 -4.42 -6.16 -11.29
C LEU A 190 -3.60 -5.64 -12.49
N ILE A 191 -2.71 -4.65 -12.29
CA ILE A 191 -1.77 -4.23 -13.33
C ILE A 191 -0.86 -5.39 -13.74
N GLY A 192 -0.30 -6.13 -12.77
CA GLY A 192 0.52 -7.31 -13.03
C GLY A 192 -0.22 -8.40 -13.80
N CYS A 193 -1.48 -8.65 -13.44
CA CYS A 193 -2.37 -9.57 -14.16
C CYS A 193 -2.59 -9.10 -15.62
N GLU A 194 -2.84 -7.80 -15.82
CA GLU A 194 -2.98 -7.25 -17.16
C GLU A 194 -1.66 -7.25 -17.95
N GLN A 195 -0.48 -7.17 -17.31
CA GLN A 195 0.81 -7.35 -17.98
C GLN A 195 0.92 -8.75 -18.58
N TYR A 196 0.54 -9.78 -17.82
CA TYR A 196 0.48 -11.16 -18.31
C TYR A 196 -0.43 -11.29 -19.54
N PHE A 197 -1.66 -10.77 -19.44
CA PHE A 197 -2.61 -10.77 -20.56
C PHE A 197 -2.09 -10.01 -21.79
N ARG A 198 -1.33 -8.93 -21.60
CA ARG A 198 -0.75 -8.15 -22.70
C ARG A 198 0.60 -8.70 -23.18
N LYS A 199 0.98 -9.92 -22.79
CA LYS A 199 2.26 -10.58 -23.14
C LYS A 199 3.47 -9.74 -22.76
N LYS A 200 3.38 -8.99 -21.65
CA LYS A 200 4.49 -8.23 -21.05
C LYS A 200 5.09 -9.02 -19.88
N ARG A 201 6.33 -8.67 -19.50
CA ARG A 201 6.99 -9.27 -18.33
C ARG A 201 6.17 -8.99 -17.06
N PRO A 202 5.70 -10.02 -16.33
CA PRO A 202 4.82 -9.85 -15.16
C PRO A 202 5.62 -9.60 -13.87
N GLY A 203 6.75 -8.86 -13.94
CA GLY A 203 7.63 -8.66 -12.77
C GLY A 203 6.91 -7.94 -11.61
N LEU A 204 6.05 -6.97 -11.94
CA LEU A 204 5.23 -6.28 -10.93
C LEU A 204 4.29 -7.25 -10.21
N PHE A 205 3.73 -8.23 -10.93
CA PHE A 205 2.84 -9.22 -10.32
C PHE A 205 3.59 -10.04 -9.27
N LEU A 206 4.76 -10.57 -9.61
CA LEU A 206 5.57 -11.38 -8.70
C LEU A 206 5.96 -10.60 -7.44
N VAL A 207 6.42 -9.35 -7.60
CA VAL A 207 6.80 -8.49 -6.47
C VAL A 207 5.60 -8.19 -5.59
N MET A 208 4.44 -7.86 -6.17
CA MET A 208 3.25 -7.56 -5.39
C MET A 208 2.67 -8.79 -4.69
N VAL A 209 2.78 -9.99 -5.28
CA VAL A 209 2.42 -11.25 -4.62
C VAL A 209 3.33 -11.51 -3.43
N PHE A 210 4.65 -11.33 -3.58
CA PHE A 210 5.60 -11.45 -2.49
C PHE A 210 5.31 -10.45 -1.36
N VAL A 211 5.14 -9.17 -1.71
CA VAL A 211 4.79 -8.13 -0.73
C VAL A 211 3.49 -8.47 -0.02
N ALA A 212 2.45 -8.90 -0.73
CA ALA A 212 1.17 -9.29 -0.13
C ALA A 212 1.32 -10.45 0.86
N ALA A 213 2.02 -11.51 0.45
CA ALA A 213 2.22 -12.71 1.26
C ALA A 213 3.01 -12.44 2.54
N VAL A 214 4.06 -11.62 2.44
CA VAL A 214 4.89 -11.23 3.60
C VAL A 214 4.18 -10.22 4.49
N SER A 215 3.40 -9.28 3.91
CA SER A 215 2.78 -8.19 4.68
C SER A 215 1.74 -8.69 5.68
N ASN A 216 0.83 -9.55 5.24
CA ASN A 216 -0.24 -10.08 6.09
C ASN A 216 -0.94 -11.24 5.37
N PHE A 217 -0.81 -12.46 5.91
CA PHE A 217 -1.38 -13.66 5.29
C PHE A 217 -2.91 -13.63 5.16
N TYR A 218 -3.60 -13.02 6.14
CA TYR A 218 -5.05 -12.88 6.13
C TYR A 218 -5.52 -12.03 4.94
N PHE A 219 -4.88 -10.89 4.68
CA PHE A 219 -5.22 -10.09 3.49
C PHE A 219 -4.71 -10.69 2.19
N PHE A 220 -3.59 -11.43 2.24
CA PHE A 220 -3.03 -12.09 1.08
C PHE A 220 -4.02 -13.06 0.43
N TYR A 221 -4.58 -14.01 1.19
CA TYR A 221 -5.46 -15.01 0.59
C TYR A 221 -6.73 -14.37 0.00
N MET A 222 -7.27 -13.32 0.64
CA MET A 222 -8.40 -12.55 0.10
C MET A 222 -8.05 -11.89 -1.24
N MET A 223 -6.88 -11.25 -1.34
CA MET A 223 -6.42 -10.64 -2.58
C MET A 223 -6.16 -11.68 -3.67
N VAL A 224 -5.68 -12.88 -3.32
CA VAL A 224 -5.52 -14.00 -4.27
C VAL A 224 -6.87 -14.39 -4.85
N ILE A 225 -7.89 -14.63 -4.01
CA ILE A 225 -9.24 -14.98 -4.47
C ILE A 225 -9.77 -13.90 -5.41
N MET A 226 -9.69 -12.62 -5.02
CA MET A 226 -10.16 -11.50 -5.85
C MET A 226 -9.40 -11.39 -7.18
N THR A 227 -8.09 -11.64 -7.17
CA THR A 227 -7.25 -11.60 -8.38
C THR A 227 -7.57 -12.75 -9.33
N VAL A 228 -7.83 -13.95 -8.80
CA VAL A 228 -8.26 -15.11 -9.60
C VAL A 228 -9.61 -14.84 -10.25
N LEU A 229 -10.59 -14.35 -9.49
CA LEU A 229 -11.90 -13.96 -10.02
C LEU A 229 -11.77 -12.93 -11.14
N TYR A 230 -10.93 -11.90 -10.93
CA TYR A 230 -10.63 -10.92 -11.97
C TYR A 230 -10.01 -11.56 -13.22
N ALA A 231 -9.01 -12.43 -13.06
CA ALA A 231 -8.32 -13.08 -14.16
C ALA A 231 -9.27 -13.99 -14.98
N VAL A 232 -10.16 -14.72 -14.32
CA VAL A 232 -11.19 -15.54 -14.97
C VAL A 232 -12.15 -14.65 -15.77
N TRP A 233 -12.74 -13.65 -15.13
CA TRP A 233 -13.64 -12.69 -15.80
C TRP A 233 -12.96 -12.04 -17.01
N ARG A 234 -11.70 -11.63 -16.84
CA ARG A 234 -10.92 -10.99 -17.89
C ARG A 234 -10.64 -11.93 -19.06
N SER A 235 -10.36 -13.20 -18.78
CA SER A 235 -10.12 -14.23 -19.80
C SER A 235 -11.36 -14.50 -20.63
N VAL A 236 -12.52 -14.69 -19.97
CA VAL A 236 -13.82 -14.88 -20.64
C VAL A 236 -14.12 -13.70 -21.55
N ARG A 237 -13.98 -12.46 -21.06
CA ARG A 237 -14.25 -11.25 -21.86
C ARG A 237 -13.33 -11.14 -23.09
N ARG A 238 -12.06 -11.54 -23.00
CA ARG A 238 -11.14 -11.50 -24.15
C ARG A 238 -11.43 -12.59 -25.17
N ASN A 239 -11.82 -13.77 -24.71
CA ASN A 239 -12.16 -14.89 -25.59
C ASN A 239 -13.47 -14.64 -26.33
N GLY A 240 -14.48 -14.06 -25.66
CA GLY A 240 -15.72 -13.63 -26.32
C GLY A 240 -15.47 -12.57 -27.41
N VAL A 241 -14.65 -11.56 -27.14
CA VAL A 241 -14.28 -10.55 -28.17
C VAL A 241 -13.53 -11.16 -29.36
N ARG A 242 -12.77 -12.25 -29.16
CA ARG A 242 -12.11 -12.97 -30.26
C ARG A 242 -13.07 -13.80 -31.11
N GLN A 243 -14.20 -14.25 -30.55
CA GLN A 243 -15.22 -14.99 -31.31
C GLN A 243 -16.12 -14.08 -32.15
N PHE A 244 -16.40 -12.83 -31.71
CA PHE A 244 -17.20 -11.86 -32.48
C PHE A 244 -16.40 -11.01 -33.48
N GLY A 245 -15.07 -11.12 -33.48
CA GLY A 245 -14.18 -10.41 -34.39
C GLY A 245 -13.67 -11.25 -35.57
N ARG A 246 -14.34 -12.36 -35.89
CA ARG A 246 -14.12 -13.19 -37.08
C ARG A 246 -15.35 -13.13 -37.97
#